data_AF-S5Z2I0-F1
#
_entry.id   AF-S5Z2I0-F1
#
_cell.length_a   1.000
_cell.length_b   1.000
_cell.length_c   1.000
_cell.angle_alpha   90.00
_cell.angle_beta   90.00
_cell.angle_gamma   90.00
#
_symmetry.space_group_name_H-M   'P 1'
#
loop_
_entity.id
_entity.type
_entity.pdbx_description
1 polymer ?
#
loop_
_entity_poly.entity_id
_entity_poly.type
_entity_poly.pdbx_seq_one_letter_code
_entity_poly.pdbx_strand_id
1 'polypeptide(L)'
;MGHKRLREVAKELKKIRKWLEKLDLDDSTVEQIVSLLEDIADHGGDTERILRRILDEEQEQRAILEDERELLQAILAELRTGAPPVEDIGDELEDLIGERVEITVNFGPVAGTVIAVRTDYVVLEDALGRFVYVPFASIQAVARLD
;
A
#
# COMPACT_ATOMS: atom_id res chain seq x y z
N MET A 1 -8.71 26.99 -33.33
CA MET A 1 -9.97 26.45 -32.77
C MET A 1 -10.26 26.89 -31.31
N GLY A 2 -9.49 27.79 -30.68
CA GLY A 2 -9.73 28.24 -29.28
C GLY A 2 -10.87 29.26 -29.10
N HIS A 3 -11.05 30.18 -30.06
CA HIS A 3 -12.05 31.27 -29.97
C HIS A 3 -13.52 30.84 -29.99
N LYS A 4 -13.81 29.58 -30.34
CA LYS A 4 -15.17 29.04 -30.35
C LYS A 4 -15.54 28.51 -28.96
N ARG A 5 -14.61 27.80 -28.29
CA ARG A 5 -14.77 27.34 -26.91
C ARG A 5 -14.84 28.49 -25.90
N LEU A 6 -13.99 29.51 -26.04
CA LEU A 6 -14.05 30.71 -25.18
C LEU A 6 -15.39 31.46 -25.29
N ARG A 7 -15.97 31.53 -26.49
CA ARG A 7 -17.31 32.13 -26.70
C ARG A 7 -18.43 31.30 -26.10
N GLU A 8 -18.25 29.99 -26.02
CA GLU A 8 -19.22 29.06 -25.46
C GLU A 8 -19.16 29.08 -23.92
N VAL A 9 -17.95 29.09 -23.36
CA VAL A 9 -17.71 29.31 -21.92
C VAL A 9 -18.26 30.66 -21.46
N ALA A 10 -18.04 31.74 -22.21
CA ALA A 10 -18.60 33.05 -21.89
C ALA A 10 -20.15 33.08 -21.92
N LYS A 11 -20.78 32.26 -22.77
CA LYS A 11 -22.25 32.13 -22.79
C LYS A 11 -22.75 31.35 -21.57
N GLU A 12 -22.05 30.29 -21.16
CA GLU A 12 -22.40 29.51 -19.97
C GLU A 12 -22.19 30.33 -18.69
N LEU A 13 -21.11 31.09 -18.57
CA LEU A 13 -20.89 32.02 -17.45
C LEU A 13 -21.99 33.07 -17.35
N LYS A 14 -22.47 33.60 -18.49
CA LYS A 14 -23.59 34.55 -18.50
C LYS A 14 -24.92 33.92 -18.06
N LYS A 15 -25.13 32.63 -18.32
CA LYS A 15 -26.29 31.88 -17.81
C LYS A 15 -26.18 31.64 -16.31
N ILE A 16 -25.00 31.26 -15.83
CA ILE A 16 -24.71 31.04 -14.41
C ILE A 16 -24.92 32.33 -13.63
N ARG A 17 -24.39 33.48 -14.10
CA ARG A 17 -24.62 34.80 -13.50
C ARG A 17 -26.12 35.13 -13.38
N LYS A 18 -26.88 34.96 -14.45
CA LYS A 18 -28.34 35.22 -14.45
C LYS A 18 -29.12 34.25 -13.55
N TRP A 19 -28.57 33.07 -13.26
CA TRP A 19 -29.14 32.14 -12.30
C TRP A 19 -28.80 32.51 -10.86
N LEU A 20 -27.58 32.97 -10.60
CA LEU A 20 -27.14 33.50 -9.31
C LEU A 20 -27.92 34.76 -8.91
N GLU A 21 -28.18 35.69 -9.85
CA GLU A 21 -29.02 36.89 -9.65
C GLU A 21 -30.49 36.56 -9.29
N LYS A 22 -30.94 35.31 -9.50
CA LYS A 22 -32.29 34.85 -9.10
C LYS A 22 -32.31 34.19 -7.73
N LEU A 23 -31.15 33.86 -7.18
CA LEU A 23 -31.03 33.41 -5.81
C LEU A 23 -30.97 34.67 -4.93
N ASP A 24 -31.60 34.65 -3.76
CA ASP A 24 -31.62 35.75 -2.79
C ASP A 24 -30.26 35.88 -2.09
N LEU A 25 -29.21 36.01 -2.89
CA LEU A 25 -27.83 36.22 -2.49
C LEU A 25 -27.58 37.73 -2.49
N ASP A 26 -26.83 38.21 -1.50
CA ASP A 26 -26.37 39.60 -1.50
C ASP A 26 -25.42 39.85 -2.68
N ASP A 27 -25.47 41.07 -3.24
CA ASP A 27 -24.69 41.45 -4.43
C ASP A 27 -23.17 41.22 -4.26
N SER A 28 -22.65 41.32 -3.03
CA SER A 28 -21.24 41.06 -2.71
C SER A 28 -20.87 39.58 -2.87
N THR A 29 -21.74 38.66 -2.44
CA THR A 29 -21.57 37.22 -2.67
C THR A 29 -21.62 36.89 -4.16
N VAL A 30 -22.51 37.53 -4.91
CA VAL A 30 -22.60 37.32 -6.38
C VAL A 30 -21.34 37.82 -7.09
N GLU A 31 -20.81 39.00 -6.74
CA GLU A 31 -19.58 39.53 -7.32
C GLU A 31 -18.36 38.67 -6.99
N GLN A 32 -18.24 38.15 -5.76
CA GLN A 32 -17.15 37.24 -5.38
C GLN A 32 -17.18 35.94 -6.21
N ILE A 33 -18.37 35.36 -6.40
CA ILE A 33 -18.52 34.14 -7.20
C ILE A 33 -18.18 34.42 -8.67
N VAL A 34 -18.59 35.56 -9.22
CA VAL A 34 -18.26 35.94 -10.59
C VAL A 34 -16.76 36.18 -10.77
N SER A 35 -16.11 36.89 -9.84
CA SER A 35 -14.66 37.11 -9.87
C SER A 35 -13.87 35.80 -9.80
N LEU A 36 -14.29 34.84 -8.95
CA LEU A 36 -13.66 33.53 -8.87
C LEU A 36 -13.85 32.72 -10.16
N LEU A 37 -15.01 32.82 -10.80
CA LEU A 37 -15.28 32.13 -12.06
C LEU A 37 -14.51 32.77 -13.24
N GLU A 38 -14.30 34.08 -13.22
CA GLU A 38 -13.46 34.79 -14.19
C GLU A 38 -11.98 34.46 -13.99
N ASP A 39 -11.48 34.41 -12.74
CA ASP A 39 -10.12 33.94 -12.43
C ASP A 39 -9.90 32.48 -12.86
N ILE A 40 -10.88 31.60 -12.67
CA ILE A 40 -10.81 30.20 -13.15
C ILE A 40 -10.85 30.13 -14.67
N ALA A 41 -11.58 31.02 -15.34
CA ALA A 41 -11.62 31.09 -16.80
C ALA A 41 -10.32 31.64 -17.41
N ASP A 42 -9.69 32.61 -16.74
CA ASP A 42 -8.42 33.22 -17.15
C ASP A 42 -7.19 32.39 -16.75
N HIS A 43 -7.28 31.61 -15.67
CA HIS A 43 -6.24 30.69 -15.17
C HIS A 43 -6.52 29.21 -15.44
N GLY A 44 -7.53 28.87 -16.26
CA GLY A 44 -7.95 27.48 -16.54
C GLY A 44 -6.86 26.56 -17.11
N GLY A 45 -5.74 27.13 -17.58
CA GLY A 45 -4.55 26.38 -17.95
C GLY A 45 -3.77 25.79 -16.76
N ASP A 46 -3.78 26.42 -15.58
CA ASP A 46 -2.99 25.95 -14.43
C ASP A 46 -3.70 24.85 -13.65
N THR A 47 -5.02 24.94 -13.45
CA THR A 47 -5.77 23.85 -12.81
C THR A 47 -5.76 22.58 -13.66
N GLU A 48 -5.93 22.69 -14.98
CA GLU A 48 -5.88 21.53 -15.87
C GLU A 48 -4.46 20.93 -15.96
N ARG A 49 -3.41 21.76 -15.88
CA ARG A 49 -2.01 21.29 -15.79
C ARG A 49 -1.72 20.59 -14.46
N ILE A 50 -2.18 21.14 -13.35
CA ILE A 50 -2.01 20.55 -12.02
C ILE A 50 -2.73 19.20 -11.95
N LEU A 51 -3.96 19.11 -12.45
CA LEU A 51 -4.73 17.86 -12.47
C LEU A 51 -4.08 16.80 -13.36
N ARG A 52 -3.56 17.16 -14.55
CA ARG A 52 -2.81 16.20 -15.39
C ARG A 52 -1.54 15.72 -14.71
N ARG A 53 -0.79 16.62 -14.09
CA ARG A 53 0.43 16.27 -13.37
C ARG A 53 0.16 15.30 -12.21
N ILE A 54 -0.90 15.55 -11.44
CA ILE A 54 -1.31 14.64 -10.34
C ILE A 54 -1.73 13.27 -10.91
N LEU A 55 -2.45 13.26 -12.04
CA LEU A 55 -2.87 12.01 -12.69
C LEU A 55 -1.67 11.20 -13.21
N ASP A 56 -0.67 11.87 -13.79
CA ASP A 56 0.56 11.24 -14.28
C ASP A 56 1.40 10.70 -13.11
N GLU A 57 1.54 11.47 -12.02
CA GLU A 57 2.22 11.05 -10.79
C GLU A 57 1.54 9.82 -10.14
N GLU A 58 0.20 9.77 -10.12
CA GLU A 58 -0.57 8.61 -9.64
C GLU A 58 -0.41 7.37 -10.54
N GLN A 59 -0.31 7.55 -11.85
CA GLN A 59 -0.05 6.44 -12.78
C GLN A 59 1.35 5.86 -12.60
N GLU A 60 2.36 6.71 -12.39
CA GLU A 60 3.73 6.29 -12.11
C GLU A 60 3.82 5.53 -10.77
N GLN A 61 3.15 6.02 -9.72
CA GLN A 61 3.07 5.31 -8.43
C GLN A 61 2.40 3.95 -8.57
N ARG A 62 1.33 3.83 -9.37
CA ARG A 62 0.67 2.54 -9.62
C ARG A 62 1.58 1.56 -10.37
N ALA A 63 2.38 2.04 -11.31
CA ALA A 63 3.34 1.20 -12.02
C ALA A 63 4.44 0.70 -11.07
N ILE A 64 4.98 1.57 -10.21
CA ILE A 64 5.95 1.17 -9.18
C ILE A 64 5.37 0.12 -8.24
N LEU A 65 4.15 0.32 -7.76
CA LEU A 65 3.48 -0.65 -6.87
C LEU A 65 3.19 -1.99 -7.58
N GLU A 66 2.96 -1.98 -8.89
CA GLU A 66 2.77 -3.19 -9.68
C GLU A 66 4.08 -3.97 -9.86
N ASP A 67 5.18 -3.28 -10.14
CA ASP A 67 6.53 -3.87 -10.22
C ASP A 67 6.96 -4.43 -8.85
N GLU A 68 6.72 -3.70 -7.75
CA GLU A 68 6.99 -4.18 -6.39
C GLU A 68 6.14 -5.41 -6.04
N ARG A 69 4.86 -5.43 -6.45
CA ARG A 69 3.99 -6.60 -6.28
C ARG A 69 4.51 -7.80 -7.04
N GLU A 70 4.99 -7.62 -8.27
CA GLU A 70 5.57 -8.70 -9.08
C GLU A 70 6.87 -9.23 -8.44
N LEU A 71 7.73 -8.34 -7.93
CA LEU A 71 8.93 -8.72 -7.19
C LEU A 71 8.59 -9.49 -5.91
N LEU A 72 7.61 -9.03 -5.13
CA LEU A 72 7.15 -9.73 -3.93
C LEU A 72 6.51 -11.08 -4.27
N GLN A 73 5.79 -11.19 -5.38
CA GLN A 73 5.26 -12.46 -5.86
C GLN A 73 6.35 -13.42 -6.32
N ALA A 74 7.41 -12.92 -6.98
CA ALA A 74 8.57 -13.71 -7.36
C ALA A 74 9.34 -14.19 -6.12
N ILE A 75 9.55 -13.32 -5.13
CA ILE A 75 10.15 -13.69 -3.84
C ILE A 75 9.28 -14.71 -3.11
N LEU A 76 7.96 -14.53 -3.07
CA LEU A 76 7.03 -15.51 -2.49
C LEU A 76 7.04 -16.84 -3.25
N ALA A 77 7.19 -16.82 -4.57
CA ALA A 77 7.32 -18.01 -5.39
C ALA A 77 8.64 -18.74 -5.09
N GLU A 78 9.76 -18.01 -5.02
CA GLU A 78 11.07 -18.54 -4.64
C GLU A 78 11.06 -19.13 -3.22
N LEU A 79 10.44 -18.43 -2.26
CA LEU A 79 10.22 -18.91 -0.89
C LEU A 79 9.32 -20.15 -0.84
N ARG A 80 8.39 -20.32 -1.80
CA ARG A 80 7.54 -21.52 -1.95
C ARG A 80 8.21 -22.65 -2.74
N THR A 81 9.23 -22.36 -3.55
CA THR A 81 9.98 -23.39 -4.30
C THR A 81 10.98 -24.15 -3.42
N GLY A 82 11.23 -23.69 -2.18
CA GLY A 82 11.62 -24.59 -1.10
C GLY A 82 10.46 -25.54 -0.83
N ALA A 83 10.58 -26.76 -1.36
CA ALA A 83 9.55 -27.79 -1.38
C ALA A 83 8.69 -27.82 -0.10
N PRO A 84 7.35 -27.94 -0.19
CA PRO A 84 6.60 -28.43 0.95
C PRO A 84 7.12 -29.84 1.21
N PRO A 85 7.48 -30.11 2.46
CA PRO A 85 6.53 -30.81 3.29
C PRO A 85 6.29 -29.87 4.49
N VAL A 86 5.32 -30.02 5.36
CA VAL A 86 5.15 -31.16 6.22
C VAL A 86 3.92 -30.75 7.04
N GLU A 87 2.79 -31.46 6.92
CA GLU A 87 1.79 -31.38 8.01
C GLU A 87 2.47 -31.80 9.34
N ASP A 88 3.54 -32.60 9.28
CA ASP A 88 4.30 -33.08 10.44
C ASP A 88 5.32 -32.11 11.09
N ILE A 89 5.77 -30.98 10.49
CA ILE A 89 6.74 -30.07 11.19
C ILE A 89 6.05 -29.29 12.29
N GLY A 90 4.80 -28.90 12.08
CA GLY A 90 3.99 -28.27 13.12
C GLY A 90 3.83 -29.21 14.30
N ASP A 91 3.46 -30.47 14.02
CA ASP A 91 3.29 -31.52 15.02
C ASP A 91 4.61 -31.86 15.73
N GLU A 92 5.73 -31.96 14.99
CA GLU A 92 7.06 -32.23 15.56
C GLU A 92 7.56 -31.07 16.44
N LEU A 93 7.29 -29.82 16.06
CA LEU A 93 7.60 -28.66 16.89
C LEU A 93 6.67 -28.53 18.10
N GLU A 94 5.42 -28.98 18.00
CA GLU A 94 4.49 -29.03 19.14
C GLU A 94 4.99 -30.00 20.22
N ASP A 95 5.54 -31.14 19.81
CA ASP A 95 6.20 -32.10 20.71
C ASP A 95 7.47 -31.53 21.36
N LEU A 96 8.08 -30.51 20.75
CA LEU A 96 9.29 -29.84 21.23
C LEU A 96 9.02 -28.58 22.08
N ILE A 97 7.75 -28.28 22.43
CA ILE A 97 7.42 -27.15 23.31
C ILE A 97 8.12 -27.32 24.66
N GLY A 98 8.90 -26.32 25.06
CA GLY A 98 9.71 -26.29 26.27
C GLY A 98 11.13 -26.83 26.09
N GLU A 99 11.45 -27.43 24.94
CA GLU A 99 12.78 -27.95 24.63
C GLU A 99 13.64 -26.89 23.93
N ARG A 100 14.96 -27.01 24.09
CA ARG A 100 15.94 -26.17 23.39
C ARG A 100 16.22 -26.76 22.02
N VAL A 101 16.07 -25.94 20.98
CA VAL A 101 16.24 -26.34 19.59
C VAL A 101 17.13 -25.36 18.83
N GLU A 102 17.77 -25.85 17.78
CA GLU A 102 18.43 -25.07 16.75
C GLU A 102 17.66 -25.24 15.44
N ILE A 103 17.11 -24.14 14.94
CA ILE A 103 16.38 -24.10 13.68
C ILE A 103 17.30 -23.49 12.62
N THR A 104 17.61 -24.27 11.58
CA THR A 104 18.36 -23.77 10.43
C THR A 104 17.40 -23.06 9.47
N VAL A 105 17.63 -21.76 9.24
CA VAL A 105 16.91 -20.97 8.24
C VAL A 105 17.85 -20.43 7.17
N ASN A 106 17.29 -19.91 6.07
CA ASN A 106 18.04 -19.36 4.93
C ASN A 106 19.13 -18.32 5.32
N PHE A 107 18.95 -17.61 6.44
CA PHE A 107 19.83 -16.54 6.90
C PHE A 107 20.78 -16.96 8.04
N GLY A 108 20.81 -18.25 8.40
CA GLY A 108 21.65 -18.81 9.47
C GLY A 108 20.86 -19.57 10.55
N PRO A 109 21.54 -20.30 11.44
CA PRO A 109 20.88 -21.04 12.51
C PRO A 109 20.35 -20.11 13.61
N VAL A 110 19.16 -20.43 14.13
CA VAL A 110 18.51 -19.75 15.24
C VAL A 110 18.33 -20.76 16.38
N ALA A 111 19.04 -20.54 17.49
CA ALA A 111 18.91 -21.37 18.68
C ALA A 111 18.00 -20.71 19.73
N GLY A 112 17.15 -21.50 20.37
CA GLY A 112 16.26 -21.03 21.43
C GLY A 112 15.37 -22.12 21.99
N THR A 113 14.62 -21.79 23.04
CA THR A 113 13.62 -22.70 23.62
C THR A 113 12.29 -22.52 22.91
N VAL A 114 11.63 -23.60 22.47
CA VAL A 114 10.31 -23.49 21.85
C VAL A 114 9.29 -23.09 22.91
N ILE A 115 8.64 -21.94 22.72
CA ILE A 115 7.62 -21.43 23.66
C ILE A 115 6.22 -21.72 23.14
N ALA A 116 6.03 -21.62 21.84
CA ALA A 116 4.72 -21.76 21.23
C ALA A 116 4.84 -22.09 19.75
N VAL A 117 3.97 -22.98 19.30
CA VAL A 117 3.73 -23.25 17.89
C VAL A 117 2.42 -22.58 17.49
N ARG A 118 2.40 -21.99 16.30
CA ARG A 118 1.24 -21.39 15.66
C ARG A 118 1.06 -22.03 14.29
N THR A 119 -0.05 -21.71 13.65
CA THR A 119 -0.47 -22.33 12.40
C THR A 119 0.54 -22.13 11.25
N ASP A 120 1.32 -21.05 11.29
CA ASP A 120 2.22 -20.63 10.22
C ASP A 120 3.65 -20.30 10.69
N TYR A 121 3.91 -20.31 12.00
CA TYR A 121 5.22 -20.02 12.59
C TYR A 121 5.43 -20.63 13.97
N VAL A 122 6.69 -20.74 14.40
CA VAL A 122 7.11 -21.10 15.76
C VAL A 122 7.72 -19.91 16.48
N VAL A 123 7.52 -19.84 17.80
CA VAL A 123 8.12 -18.85 18.69
C VAL A 123 9.18 -19.51 19.54
N LEU A 124 10.40 -19.00 19.44
CA LEU A 124 11.54 -19.39 20.26
C LEU A 124 11.87 -18.29 21.28
N GLU A 125 12.32 -18.67 22.47
CA GLU A 125 12.97 -17.76 23.42
C GLU A 125 14.49 -17.96 23.34
N ASP A 126 15.19 -16.91 22.92
CA ASP A 126 16.65 -16.86 22.88
C ASP A 126 17.24 -16.80 24.31
N ALA A 127 18.53 -17.09 24.48
CA ALA A 127 19.24 -17.04 25.77
C ALA A 127 19.19 -15.67 26.48
N LEU A 128 18.85 -14.61 25.74
CA LEU A 128 18.65 -13.25 26.25
C LEU A 128 17.20 -12.95 26.67
N GLY A 129 16.31 -13.95 26.66
CA GLY A 129 14.88 -13.79 26.97
C GLY A 129 14.10 -13.04 25.88
N ARG A 130 14.60 -13.06 24.64
CA ARG A 130 13.96 -12.42 23.49
C ARG A 130 13.13 -13.44 22.72
N PHE A 131 11.91 -13.06 22.34
CA PHE A 131 11.07 -13.88 21.48
C PHE A 131 11.48 -13.73 20.01
N VAL A 132 11.79 -14.85 19.36
CA VAL A 132 12.15 -14.95 17.95
C VAL A 132 11.06 -15.72 17.23
N TYR A 133 10.56 -15.15 16.14
CA TYR A 133 9.46 -15.70 15.34
C TYR A 133 10.02 -16.28 14.06
N VAL A 134 9.81 -17.59 13.86
CA VAL A 134 10.35 -18.32 12.71
C VAL A 134 9.20 -18.90 11.89
N PRO A 135 8.96 -18.39 10.67
CA PRO A 135 7.95 -18.94 9.77
C PRO A 135 8.33 -20.35 9.32
N PHE A 136 7.37 -21.28 9.26
CA PHE A 136 7.65 -22.66 8.83
C PHE A 136 8.25 -22.74 7.42
N ALA A 137 7.79 -21.87 6.51
CA ALA A 137 8.32 -21.78 5.16
C ALA A 137 9.81 -21.40 5.09
N SER A 138 10.38 -20.88 6.18
CA SER A 138 11.80 -20.54 6.28
C SER A 138 12.66 -21.63 6.92
N ILE A 139 12.03 -22.66 7.50
CA ILE A 139 12.71 -23.74 8.22
C ILE A 139 13.26 -24.75 7.21
N GLN A 140 14.57 -24.94 7.23
CA GLN A 140 15.25 -25.97 6.46
C GLN A 140 15.49 -27.24 7.27
N ALA A 141 15.78 -27.08 8.57
CA ALA A 141 16.02 -28.19 9.49
C ALA A 141 15.78 -27.75 10.93
N VAL A 142 15.39 -28.69 11.78
CA VAL A 142 15.27 -28.52 13.23
C VAL A 142 16.16 -29.57 13.90
N ALA A 143 16.99 -29.14 14.84
CA ALA A 143 17.80 -30.02 15.66
C ALA A 143 17.52 -29.75 17.14
N ARG A 144 17.24 -30.80 17.91
CA ARG A 144 17.16 -30.70 19.37
C ARG A 144 18.56 -30.50 19.96
N LEU A 145 18.69 -29.56 20.87
CA LEU A 145 19.90 -29.32 21.64
C LEU A 145 19.69 -29.91 23.04
N ASP A 146 20.28 -31.09 23.27
CA ASP A 146 20.28 -31.79 24.58
C ASP A 146 21.12 -31.06 25.65
#